data_AF-A0A920S4R1-F1
#
_entry.id   AF-A0A920S4R1-F1
#
_cell.length_a   1.000
_cell.length_b   1.000
_cell.length_c   1.000
_cell.angle_alpha   90.00
_cell.angle_beta   90.00
_cell.angle_gamma   90.00
#
_symmetry.space_group_name_H-M   'P 1'
#
loop_
_entity.id
_entity.type
_entity.pdbx_description
1 polymer ?
#
loop_
_entity_poly.entity_id
_entity_poly.type
_entity_poly.pdbx_seq_one_letter_code
_entity_poly.pdbx_strand_id
1 'polypeptide(L)' 'MLQRLREWWTLDIEAEKNSADNPLTALSNEQRRNTGPLLALGFGWGFLVTGLFTGSQLGNGIPFWPDIIPF' A
#
# COMPACT_ATOMS: atom_id res chain seq x y z
N MET A 1 -9.74 38.41 14.38
CA MET A 1 -8.58 37.65 13.87
C MET A 1 -8.33 36.37 14.65
N LEU A 2 -8.23 36.41 15.99
CA LEU A 2 -8.02 35.21 16.83
C LEU A 2 -9.04 34.09 16.57
N GLN A 3 -10.31 34.46 16.36
CA GLN A 3 -11.41 33.52 16.16
C GLN A 3 -11.30 32.76 14.83
N ARG A 4 -10.96 33.44 13.72
CA ARG A 4 -10.66 32.81 12.42
C ARG A 4 -9.47 31.86 12.49
N LEU A 5 -8.42 32.23 13.23
CA LEU A 5 -7.27 31.35 13.43
C LEU A 5 -7.68 30.10 14.21
N ARG A 6 -8.48 30.26 15.27
CA ARG A 6 -9.02 29.13 16.03
C ARG A 6 -9.88 28.22 15.17
N GLU A 7 -10.79 28.78 14.37
CA GLU A 7 -11.62 28.02 13.43
C GLU A 7 -10.78 27.24 12.42
N TRP A 8 -9.72 27.84 11.87
CA TRP A 8 -8.84 27.19 10.90
C TRP A 8 -8.01 26.04 11.50
N TRP A 9 -7.70 26.11 12.79
CA TRP A 9 -6.98 25.06 13.53
C TRP A 9 -7.90 24.03 14.20
N THR A 10 -9.22 24.25 14.19
CA THR A 10 -10.17 23.32 14.80
C THR A 10 -10.67 22.37 13.71
N LEU A 11 -10.46 21.07 13.91
CA LEU A 11 -10.95 20.06 12.99
C LEU A 11 -12.48 20.06 12.99
N ASP A 12 -13.08 20.42 11.85
CA ASP A 12 -14.50 20.26 11.61
C ASP A 12 -14.77 18.82 11.15
N ILE A 13 -15.21 18.00 12.10
CA ILE A 13 -15.48 16.57 11.90
C ILE A 13 -16.53 16.33 10.81
N GLU A 14 -17.54 17.20 10.69
CA GLU A 14 -18.61 17.01 9.72
C GLU A 14 -18.16 17.46 8.32
N ALA A 15 -17.37 18.53 8.23
CA ALA A 15 -16.75 18.92 6.96
C ALA A 15 -15.75 17.84 6.48
N GLU A 16 -14.91 17.30 7.37
CA GLU A 16 -13.93 16.27 7.02
C GLU A 16 -14.61 14.97 6.59
N LYS A 17 -15.70 14.57 7.26
CA LYS A 17 -16.48 13.38 6.89
C LYS A 17 -17.04 13.45 5.47
N ASN A 18 -17.46 14.64 5.04
CA ASN A 18 -18.05 14.87 3.72
C ASN A 18 -16.99 15.16 2.64
N SER A 19 -15.71 15.20 3.02
CA SER A 19 -14.62 15.36 2.07
C SER A 19 -14.47 14.10 1.20
N ALA A 20 -14.17 14.30 -0.09
CA ALA A 20 -13.96 13.21 -1.03
C ALA A 20 -12.79 12.28 -0.62
N ASP A 21 -11.82 12.85 0.09
CA ASP A 21 -10.60 12.17 0.55
C ASP A 21 -10.61 11.91 2.07
N ASN A 22 -11.80 11.78 2.67
CA ASN A 22 -11.96 11.58 4.10
C ASN A 22 -11.26 10.30 4.62
N PRO A 23 -10.29 10.39 5.55
CA PRO A 23 -9.69 9.22 6.19
C PRO A 23 -10.50 8.69 7.39
N LEU A 24 -11.50 9.43 7.86
CA LEU A 24 -12.24 9.16 9.10
C LEU A 24 -13.42 8.18 8.93
N THR A 25 -13.82 7.88 7.69
CA THR A 25 -14.91 6.93 7.40
C THR A 25 -14.46 5.83 6.44
N ALA A 26 -15.17 4.71 6.47
CA ALA A 26 -14.96 3.66 5.49
C ALA A 26 -15.24 4.15 4.06
N LEU A 27 -14.52 3.59 3.10
CA LEU A 27 -14.72 3.91 1.68
C LEU A 27 -16.13 3.50 1.22
N SER A 28 -16.80 4.43 0.55
CA SER A 28 -18.04 4.18 -0.18
C SER A 28 -17.81 3.21 -1.34
N ASN A 29 -18.89 2.70 -1.94
CA ASN A 29 -18.77 1.78 -3.07
C ASN A 29 -18.08 2.43 -4.28
N GLU A 30 -18.29 3.73 -4.49
CA GLU A 30 -17.72 4.53 -5.58
C GLU A 30 -16.24 4.85 -5.36
N GLN A 31 -15.80 4.95 -4.10
CA GLN A 31 -14.40 5.19 -3.74
C GLN A 31 -13.54 3.91 -3.80
N ARG A 32 -14.17 2.72 -3.79
CA ARG A 32 -13.45 1.44 -3.83
C ARG A 32 -12.80 1.24 -5.21
N ARG A 33 -11.51 0.94 -5.20
CA ARG A 33 -10.77 0.55 -6.40
C ARG A 33 -10.89 -0.95 -6.64
N ASN A 34 -10.81 -1.35 -7.90
CA ASN A 34 -10.79 -2.77 -8.26
C ASN A 34 -9.54 -3.45 -7.69
N THR A 35 -9.75 -4.60 -7.05
CA THR A 35 -8.70 -5.40 -6.41
C THR A 35 -7.72 -5.99 -7.43
N GLY A 36 -8.15 -6.30 -8.66
CA GLY A 36 -7.32 -6.95 -9.68
C GLY A 36 -6.05 -6.17 -10.01
N PRO A 37 -6.14 -4.89 -10.43
CA PRO A 37 -4.96 -4.05 -10.68
C PRO A 37 -4.04 -3.88 -9.46
N LEU A 38 -4.60 -3.80 -8.24
CA LEU A 38 -3.81 -3.68 -7.02
C LEU A 38 -3.04 -4.97 -6.71
N LEU A 39 -3.69 -6.12 -6.90
CA LEU A 39 -3.03 -7.42 -6.77
C LEU A 39 -1.95 -7.58 -7.84
N ALA A 40 -2.24 -7.26 -9.09
CA ALA A 40 -1.26 -7.33 -10.17
C ALA A 40 -0.02 -6.46 -9.88
N LEU A 41 -0.22 -5.27 -9.32
CA LEU A 41 0.87 -4.39 -8.90
C LEU A 41 1.67 -5.00 -7.73
N GLY A 42 0.99 -5.51 -6.69
CA GLY A 42 1.64 -6.16 -5.56
C GLY A 42 2.42 -7.41 -5.96
N PHE A 43 1.83 -8.29 -6.78
CA PHE A 43 2.48 -9.48 -7.33
C PHE A 43 3.63 -9.13 -8.27
N GLY A 44 3.44 -8.17 -9.17
CA GLY A 44 4.49 -7.74 -10.10
C GLY A 44 5.70 -7.19 -9.35
N TRP A 45 5.47 -6.37 -8.33
CA TRP A 45 6.53 -5.86 -7.47
C TRP A 45 7.23 -6.98 -6.69
N GLY A 46 6.45 -7.87 -6.04
CA GLY A 46 6.99 -9.00 -5.29
C GLY A 46 7.80 -9.95 -6.18
N PHE A 47 7.31 -10.25 -7.38
CA PHE A 47 7.99 -11.07 -8.38
C PHE A 47 9.29 -10.42 -8.85
N LEU A 48 9.30 -9.11 -9.10
CA LEU A 48 10.49 -8.39 -9.55
C LEU A 48 11.59 -8.40 -8.48
N VAL A 49 11.23 -8.05 -7.24
CA VAL A 49 12.19 -8.02 -6.12
C VAL A 49 12.73 -9.42 -5.82
N THR A 50 11.82 -10.40 -5.68
CA THR A 50 12.21 -11.78 -5.39
C THR A 50 13.04 -12.36 -6.54
N GLY A 51 12.60 -12.17 -7.78
CA GLY A 51 13.31 -12.64 -8.97
C GLY A 51 14.71 -12.05 -9.11
N LEU A 52 14.88 -10.74 -8.82
CA LEU A 52 16.20 -10.10 -8.83
C LEU A 52 17.09 -10.68 -7.71
N PHE A 53 16.55 -10.83 -6.51
CA PHE A 53 17.27 -11.38 -5.37
C PHE A 53 17.70 -12.83 -5.62
N THR A 54 16.77 -13.71 -5.98
CA THR A 54 17.02 -15.11 -6.34
C THR A 54 17.99 -15.23 -7.51
N GLY A 55 17.75 -14.47 -8.58
CA GLY A 55 18.61 -14.49 -9.78
C GLY A 55 20.04 -14.06 -9.47
N SER A 56 20.23 -13.05 -8.61
CA SER A 56 21.57 -12.63 -8.18
C SER A 56 22.28 -13.69 -7.35
N GLN A 57 21.58 -14.41 -6.47
CA GLN A 57 22.16 -15.50 -5.69
C GLN A 57 22.55 -16.67 -6.59
N LEU A 58 21.65 -17.11 -7.46
CA LEU A 58 21.90 -18.18 -8.42
C LEU A 58 23.07 -17.83 -9.36
N GLY A 59 23.13 -16.60 -9.87
CA GLY A 59 24.21 -16.13 -10.72
C GLY A 59 25.58 -16.10 -10.03
N ASN A 60 25.60 -15.92 -8.71
CA ASN A 60 26.81 -15.98 -7.88
C ASN A 60 27.11 -17.39 -7.33
N GLY A 61 26.36 -18.42 -7.76
CA GLY A 61 26.54 -19.79 -7.30
C GLY A 61 26.10 -20.03 -5.85
N ILE A 62 25.36 -19.09 -5.25
CA ILE A 62 24.81 -19.22 -3.91
C ILE A 62 23.47 -19.98 -4.03
N PRO A 63 23.31 -21.12 -3.34
CA PRO A 63 22.04 -21.83 -3.33
C PRO A 63 20.97 -20.94 -2.68
N PHE A 64 19.97 -20.56 -3.46
CA PHE A 64 18.86 -19.72 -3.02
C PHE A 64 18.01 -20.38 -1.91
N TRP A 65 18.05 -21.71 -1.83
CA TRP A 65 17.41 -22.49 -0.78
C TRP A 65 18.36 -23.60 -0.28
N PRO A 66 19.13 -23.36 0.81
CA PRO A 66 19.99 -24.40 1.36
C PRO A 66 19.21 -25.53 2.09
N ASP A 67 17.98 -25.26 2.57
CA ASP A 67 17.26 -26.15 3.48
C ASP A 67 16.00 -26.85 2.90
N ILE A 68 15.62 -26.62 1.63
CA ILE A 68 14.58 -27.44 0.99
C ILE A 68 15.26 -28.70 0.44
N ILE A 69 15.49 -29.66 1.32
CA ILE A 69 15.77 -31.06 0.96
C ILE A 69 14.42 -31.73 0.70
N PRO A 70 14.10 -32.16 -0.53
CA PRO A 70 13.01 -33.10 -0.73
C PRO A 70 13.50 -34.50 -0.33
N PHE A 71 12.75 -35.18 0.53
CA PHE A 71 12.78 -36.64 0.58
C PHE A 71 12.26 -37.22 -0.73
#